data_AF-A0A1B7N5N5-F1
#
_entry.id   AF-A0A1B7N5N5-F1
#
_cell.length_a   1.000
_cell.length_b   1.000
_cell.length_c   1.000
_cell.angle_alpha   90.00
_cell.angle_beta   90.00
_cell.angle_gamma   90.00
#
_symmetry.space_group_name_H-M   'P 1'
#
loop_
_entity.id
_entity.type
_entity.pdbx_description
1 polymer ?
#
loop_
_entity_poly.entity_id
_entity_poly.type
_entity_poly.pdbx_seq_one_letter_code
_entity_poly.pdbx_strand_id
1 'polypeptide(L)'
;MKGLMNRVKGALVQQAFLDEHPLRVFAIAYRYGLEDEGRIAAKYTLRQSFFAPYVKELEHIPASVYHRLLQYHRKCSVAVCSLTADFSWFPAFASRWVWFQCDDCVHHPLSWPLADGKIYEVNAWFIEFMERARNVLRERPCAKVVADPFLIAECLEAASGCHTCRPSAFLDLSVFIAEHFAVEVEKVIDTVELDIPF
;
A
#
# COMPACT_ATOMS: atom_id res chain seq x y z
N MET A 1 4.13 38.41 7.18
CA MET A 1 3.64 37.49 6.11
C MET A 1 4.37 36.14 6.10
N LYS A 2 5.71 36.06 6.04
CA LYS A 2 6.44 34.76 6.05
C LYS A 2 6.09 33.83 7.23
N GLY A 3 6.01 34.36 8.45
CA GLY A 3 5.63 33.56 9.63
C GLY A 3 4.19 33.02 9.62
N LEU A 4 3.26 33.71 8.95
CA LEU A 4 1.89 33.22 8.79
C LEU A 4 1.84 32.09 7.74
N MET A 5 2.54 32.26 6.61
CA MET A 5 2.59 31.25 5.56
C MET A 5 3.22 29.94 6.06
N ASN A 6 4.29 30.00 6.86
CA ASN A 6 4.89 28.80 7.46
C ASN A 6 3.94 28.08 8.44
N ARG A 7 3.11 28.82 9.18
CA ARG A 7 2.09 28.21 10.06
C ARG A 7 0.97 27.55 9.26
N VAL A 8 0.52 28.18 8.16
CA VAL A 8 -0.50 27.62 7.27
C VAL A 8 0.01 26.36 6.58
N LYS A 9 1.25 26.38 6.06
CA LYS A 9 1.95 25.22 5.50
C LYS A 9 1.95 24.02 6.46
N GLY A 10 2.43 24.24 7.69
CA GLY A 10 2.46 23.18 8.71
C GLY A 10 1.07 22.70 9.13
N ALA A 11 0.06 23.57 9.15
CA ALA A 11 -1.32 23.19 9.46
C ALA A 11 -1.96 22.37 8.33
N LEU A 12 -1.67 22.71 7.07
CA LEU A 12 -2.25 22.08 5.88
C LEU A 12 -1.90 20.59 5.78
N VAL A 13 -0.71 20.20 6.23
CA VAL A 13 -0.23 18.81 6.22
C VAL A 13 -0.40 18.10 7.57
N GLN A 14 -1.26 18.60 8.46
CA GLN A 14 -1.62 17.85 9.66
C GLN A 14 -2.32 16.54 9.27
N GLN A 15 -2.03 15.46 10.00
CA GLN A 15 -2.55 14.13 9.68
C GLN A 15 -4.08 14.09 9.58
N ALA A 16 -4.80 14.82 10.44
CA ALA A 16 -6.27 14.89 10.40
C ALA A 16 -6.79 15.33 9.02
N PHE A 17 -6.19 16.37 8.42
CA PHE A 17 -6.61 16.84 7.10
C PHE A 17 -6.14 15.93 5.97
N LEU A 18 -4.96 15.33 6.09
CA LEU A 18 -4.42 14.43 5.09
C LEU A 18 -5.15 13.07 5.05
N ASP A 19 -5.63 12.58 6.19
CA ASP A 19 -6.41 11.34 6.24
C ASP A 19 -7.86 11.55 5.76
N GLU A 20 -8.47 12.69 6.10
CA GLU A 20 -9.88 12.95 5.77
C GLU A 20 -10.05 13.59 4.37
N HIS A 21 -9.16 14.49 3.99
CA HIS A 21 -9.33 15.37 2.83
C HIS A 21 -8.06 15.58 1.97
N PRO A 22 -7.29 14.53 1.63
CA PRO A 22 -6.02 14.66 0.92
C PRO A 22 -6.15 15.34 -0.46
N LEU A 23 -7.22 15.08 -1.21
CA LEU A 23 -7.42 15.73 -2.52
C LEU A 23 -7.65 17.25 -2.39
N ARG A 24 -8.38 17.67 -1.35
CA ARG A 24 -8.57 19.10 -1.04
C ARG A 24 -7.24 19.73 -0.65
N VAL A 25 -6.50 19.08 0.24
CA VAL A 25 -5.17 19.54 0.68
C VAL A 25 -4.23 19.69 -0.51
N PHE A 26 -4.22 18.70 -1.42
CA PHE A 26 -3.43 18.74 -2.65
C PHE A 26 -3.81 19.93 -3.54
N ALA A 27 -5.10 20.13 -3.81
CA ALA A 27 -5.55 21.23 -4.66
C ALA A 27 -5.21 22.61 -4.08
N ILE A 28 -5.31 22.78 -2.76
CA ILE A 28 -4.89 23.99 -2.05
C ILE A 28 -3.36 24.16 -2.18
N ALA A 29 -2.59 23.12 -1.89
CA ALA A 29 -1.14 23.18 -1.94
C ALA A 29 -0.65 23.57 -3.35
N TYR A 30 -1.22 22.94 -4.39
CA TYR A 30 -0.93 23.28 -5.78
C TYR A 30 -1.24 24.74 -6.10
N ARG A 31 -2.46 25.21 -5.78
CA ARG A 31 -2.90 26.59 -6.06
C ARG A 31 -1.96 27.64 -5.50
N TYR A 32 -1.32 27.36 -4.36
CA TYR A 32 -0.44 28.30 -3.65
C TYR A 32 1.05 28.01 -3.86
N GLY A 33 1.44 27.11 -4.77
CA GLY A 33 2.85 26.79 -5.04
C GLY A 33 3.56 26.13 -3.84
N LEU A 34 2.81 25.39 -3.02
CA LEU A 34 3.30 24.71 -1.84
C LEU A 34 3.76 23.30 -2.23
N GLU A 35 4.91 23.21 -2.91
CA GLU A 35 5.39 21.98 -3.53
C GLU A 35 5.53 20.81 -2.54
N ASP A 36 6.27 21.01 -1.44
CA ASP A 36 6.50 19.95 -0.44
C ASP A 36 5.18 19.43 0.13
N GLU A 37 4.28 20.34 0.50
CA GLU A 37 2.97 20.02 1.04
C GLU A 37 2.07 19.31 0.00
N GLY A 38 2.17 19.72 -1.27
CA GLY A 38 1.45 19.11 -2.38
C GLY A 38 1.92 17.70 -2.67
N ARG A 39 3.24 17.44 -2.62
CA ARG A 39 3.81 16.09 -2.76
C ARG A 39 3.36 15.17 -1.62
N ILE A 40 3.36 15.67 -0.37
CA ILE A 40 2.83 14.95 0.79
C ILE A 40 1.35 14.61 0.55
N ALA A 41 0.53 15.61 0.21
CA ALA A 41 -0.89 15.41 -0.02
C ALA A 41 -1.18 14.43 -1.18
N ALA A 42 -0.43 14.51 -2.28
CA ALA A 42 -0.52 13.59 -3.40
C ALA A 42 -0.30 12.13 -2.96
N LYS A 43 0.72 11.85 -2.15
CA LYS A 43 0.95 10.51 -1.59
C LYS A 43 -0.22 10.04 -0.71
N TYR A 44 -0.84 10.95 0.06
CA TYR A 44 -2.02 10.59 0.86
C TYR A 44 -3.28 10.33 0.03
N THR A 45 -3.40 10.87 -1.19
CA THR A 45 -4.52 10.53 -2.08
C THR A 45 -4.54 9.05 -2.47
N LEU A 46 -3.40 8.34 -2.39
CA LEU A 46 -3.30 6.91 -2.63
C LEU A 46 -4.09 6.06 -1.61
N ARG A 47 -4.44 6.64 -0.45
CA ARG A 47 -5.28 5.98 0.56
C ARG A 47 -6.77 5.97 0.18
N GLN A 48 -7.14 6.76 -0.83
CA GLN A 48 -8.49 6.87 -1.33
C GLN A 48 -8.63 6.08 -2.64
N SER A 49 -9.87 5.73 -2.99
CA SER A 49 -10.16 5.13 -4.28
C SER A 49 -9.75 6.05 -5.41
N PHE A 50 -9.48 5.47 -6.58
CA PHE A 50 -9.10 6.19 -7.80
C PHE A 50 -10.04 7.36 -8.13
N PHE A 51 -11.34 7.19 -7.87
CA PHE A 51 -12.36 8.23 -8.01
C PHE A 51 -12.79 8.76 -6.65
N ALA A 52 -11.92 9.57 -6.03
CA ALA A 52 -12.25 10.26 -4.81
C ALA A 52 -13.43 11.23 -4.99
N PRO A 53 -14.22 11.52 -3.94
CA PRO A 53 -15.31 12.49 -4.00
C PRO A 53 -14.83 13.87 -4.49
N TYR A 54 -15.71 14.54 -5.23
CA TYR A 54 -15.45 15.89 -5.71
C TYR A 54 -15.17 16.86 -4.56
N VAL A 55 -14.19 17.74 -4.75
CA VAL A 55 -13.91 18.87 -3.86
C VAL A 55 -13.86 20.15 -4.69
N LYS A 56 -14.49 21.22 -4.19
CA LYS A 56 -14.57 22.52 -4.88
C LYS A 56 -13.20 23.12 -5.21
N GLU A 57 -12.17 22.77 -4.44
CA GLU A 57 -10.82 23.26 -4.64
C GLU A 57 -10.22 22.81 -5.99
N LEU A 58 -10.77 21.75 -6.62
CA LEU A 58 -10.40 21.35 -7.98
C LEU A 58 -10.72 22.40 -9.04
N GLU A 59 -11.71 23.29 -8.81
CA GLU A 59 -12.03 24.40 -9.73
C GLU A 59 -10.88 25.40 -9.87
N HIS A 60 -9.91 25.34 -8.96
CA HIS A 60 -8.77 26.26 -8.92
C HIS A 60 -7.47 25.65 -9.41
N ILE A 61 -7.49 24.42 -9.92
CA ILE A 61 -6.31 23.80 -10.53
C ILE A 61 -6.61 23.45 -12.00
N PRO A 62 -5.61 23.50 -12.89
CA PRO A 62 -5.78 23.01 -14.24
C PRO A 62 -6.21 21.54 -14.26
N ALA A 63 -7.12 21.17 -15.17
CA ALA A 63 -7.53 19.77 -15.35
C ALA A 63 -6.33 18.84 -15.66
N SER A 64 -5.28 19.37 -16.30
CA SER A 64 -4.03 18.65 -16.56
C SER A 64 -3.30 18.22 -15.28
N VAL A 65 -3.40 19.00 -14.20
CA VAL A 65 -2.79 18.70 -12.90
C VAL A 65 -3.54 17.57 -12.22
N TYR A 66 -4.87 17.65 -12.20
CA TYR A 66 -5.70 16.56 -11.67
C TYR A 66 -5.48 15.27 -12.47
N HIS A 67 -5.42 15.35 -13.80
CA HIS A 67 -5.10 14.20 -14.64
C HIS A 67 -3.73 13.57 -14.31
N ARG A 68 -2.69 14.38 -14.08
CA ARG A 68 -1.36 13.89 -13.67
C ARG A 68 -1.39 13.22 -12.29
N LEU A 69 -2.19 13.73 -11.35
CA LEU A 69 -2.41 13.08 -10.06
C LEU A 69 -3.07 11.70 -10.22
N LEU A 70 -4.06 11.57 -11.11
CA LEU A 70 -4.68 10.28 -11.44
C LEU A 70 -3.69 9.33 -12.12
N GLN A 71 -2.82 9.84 -13.01
CA GLN A 71 -1.75 9.04 -13.59
C GLN A 71 -0.75 8.56 -12.54
N TYR A 72 -0.38 9.41 -11.58
CA TYR A 72 0.45 9.03 -10.44
C TYR A 72 -0.20 7.90 -9.63
N HIS A 73 -1.48 8.05 -9.26
CA HIS A 73 -2.23 6.99 -8.55
C HIS A 73 -2.20 5.66 -9.31
N ARG A 74 -2.46 5.69 -10.63
CA ARG A 74 -2.38 4.49 -11.48
C ARG A 74 -0.97 3.88 -11.51
N LYS A 75 0.09 4.69 -11.63
CA LYS A 75 1.47 4.22 -11.63
C LYS A 75 1.80 3.53 -10.29
N CYS A 76 1.43 4.15 -9.17
CA CYS A 76 1.58 3.55 -7.84
C CYS A 76 0.82 2.23 -7.74
N SER A 77 -0.45 2.18 -8.16
CA SER A 77 -1.29 0.97 -8.19
C SER A 77 -0.62 -0.19 -8.94
N VAL A 78 -0.09 0.07 -10.15
CA VAL A 78 0.63 -0.94 -10.93
C VAL A 78 1.89 -1.41 -10.19
N ALA A 79 2.68 -0.48 -9.65
CA ALA A 79 3.93 -0.78 -8.98
C ALA A 79 3.71 -1.61 -7.70
N VAL A 80 2.75 -1.24 -6.84
CA VAL A 80 2.49 -2.02 -5.62
C VAL A 80 1.83 -3.36 -5.92
N CYS A 81 1.02 -3.47 -7.00
CA CYS A 81 0.46 -4.74 -7.42
C CYS A 81 1.53 -5.75 -7.85
N SER A 82 2.69 -5.30 -8.36
CA SER A 82 3.75 -6.24 -8.77
C SER A 82 4.37 -6.96 -7.57
N LEU A 83 4.31 -6.40 -6.35
CA LEU A 83 4.77 -7.07 -5.12
C LEU A 83 4.00 -8.36 -4.80
N THR A 84 2.84 -8.56 -5.42
CA THR A 84 1.99 -9.75 -5.26
C THR A 84 2.16 -10.76 -6.40
N ALA A 85 3.08 -10.49 -7.32
CA ALA A 85 3.40 -11.36 -8.46
C ALA A 85 4.90 -11.66 -8.55
N ASP A 86 5.74 -10.75 -8.03
CA ASP A 86 7.17 -10.92 -7.81
C ASP A 86 7.42 -10.98 -6.30
N PHE A 87 8.03 -12.07 -5.85
CA PHE A 87 8.32 -12.34 -4.44
C PHE A 87 9.83 -12.31 -4.14
N SER A 88 10.65 -11.85 -5.10
CA SER A 88 12.10 -11.72 -4.92
C SER A 88 12.49 -10.77 -3.78
N TRP A 89 11.58 -9.90 -3.34
CA TRP A 89 11.75 -8.99 -2.21
C TRP A 89 11.58 -9.66 -0.84
N PHE A 90 11.12 -10.93 -0.80
CA PHE A 90 11.00 -11.66 0.45
C PHE A 90 12.37 -11.82 1.12
N PRO A 91 12.47 -11.67 2.46
CA PRO A 91 13.73 -11.84 3.15
C PRO A 91 14.24 -13.28 3.01
N ALA A 92 15.57 -13.48 3.06
CA ALA A 92 16.16 -14.81 2.91
C ALA A 92 15.68 -15.83 3.96
N PHE A 93 15.21 -15.38 5.12
CA PHE A 93 14.64 -16.23 6.16
C PHE A 93 13.14 -16.50 5.99
N ALA A 94 12.50 -15.96 4.94
CA ALA A 94 11.06 -16.09 4.71
C ALA A 94 10.59 -17.54 4.67
N SER A 95 11.45 -18.46 4.22
CA SER A 95 11.16 -19.89 4.23
C SER A 95 10.79 -20.43 5.60
N ARG A 96 11.12 -19.74 6.70
CA ARG A 96 10.76 -20.14 8.08
C ARG A 96 9.30 -19.87 8.45
N TRP A 97 8.58 -19.05 7.68
CA TRP A 97 7.18 -18.79 7.96
C TRP A 97 6.31 -20.01 7.69
N VAL A 98 5.25 -20.17 8.48
CA VAL A 98 4.44 -21.39 8.52
C VAL A 98 3.80 -21.74 7.18
N TRP A 99 3.53 -20.77 6.30
CA TRP A 99 2.99 -21.02 4.95
C TRP A 99 4.00 -21.64 3.97
N PHE A 100 5.28 -21.69 4.30
CA PHE A 100 6.32 -22.40 3.55
C PHE A 100 6.78 -23.69 4.26
N GLN A 101 6.34 -23.94 5.51
CA GLN A 101 6.82 -25.05 6.36
C GLN A 101 5.77 -26.13 6.63
N CYS A 102 4.49 -25.83 6.40
CA CYS A 102 3.40 -26.71 6.78
C CYS A 102 2.98 -27.63 5.63
N ASP A 103 3.31 -28.92 5.74
CA ASP A 103 2.97 -29.95 4.73
C ASP A 103 1.54 -30.52 4.87
N ASP A 104 0.82 -30.17 5.94
CA ASP A 104 -0.55 -30.65 6.20
C ASP A 104 -1.63 -29.88 5.40
N CYS A 105 -1.24 -28.77 4.78
CA CYS A 105 -2.15 -27.87 4.07
C CYS A 105 -2.22 -28.19 2.58
N VAL A 106 -3.29 -27.74 1.93
CA VAL A 106 -3.32 -27.68 0.46
C VAL A 106 -2.31 -26.62 0.01
N HIS A 107 -1.28 -27.06 -0.70
CA HIS A 107 -0.36 -26.16 -1.40
C HIS A 107 -1.00 -25.64 -2.67
N HIS A 108 -0.76 -24.38 -2.96
CA HIS A 108 -1.15 -23.79 -4.23
C HIS A 108 -0.27 -24.35 -5.36
N PRO A 109 -0.77 -24.50 -6.60
CA PRO A 109 0.04 -24.98 -7.73
C PRO A 109 1.24 -24.09 -8.09
N LEU A 110 1.32 -22.88 -7.55
CA LEU A 110 2.42 -21.96 -7.77
C LEU A 110 3.48 -22.18 -6.69
N SER A 111 4.70 -22.44 -7.13
CA SER A 111 5.88 -22.42 -6.27
C SER A 111 6.62 -21.09 -6.44
N TRP A 112 7.22 -20.59 -5.36
CA TRP A 112 7.82 -19.26 -5.34
C TRP A 112 9.34 -19.32 -5.17
N PRO A 113 10.10 -18.59 -6.01
CA PRO A 113 11.52 -18.38 -5.76
C PRO A 113 11.68 -17.40 -4.60
N LEU A 114 12.46 -17.77 -3.59
CA LEU A 114 12.88 -16.87 -2.52
C LEU A 114 14.29 -16.34 -2.78
N ALA A 115 14.69 -15.32 -2.02
CA ALA A 115 16.00 -14.67 -2.14
C ALA A 115 17.20 -15.61 -1.87
N ASP A 116 16.96 -16.79 -1.28
CA ASP A 116 17.98 -17.82 -1.09
C ASP A 116 18.24 -18.67 -2.35
N GLY A 117 17.53 -18.37 -3.45
CA GLY A 117 17.67 -19.04 -4.75
C GLY A 117 16.91 -20.37 -4.84
N LYS A 118 16.15 -20.75 -3.83
CA LYS A 118 15.33 -21.97 -3.84
C LYS A 118 13.87 -21.67 -4.16
N ILE A 119 13.19 -22.70 -4.63
CA ILE A 119 11.76 -22.66 -4.96
C ILE A 119 11.01 -23.38 -3.84
N TYR A 120 9.96 -22.74 -3.32
CA TYR A 120 9.16 -23.25 -2.22
C TYR A 120 7.70 -23.42 -2.62
N GLU A 121 7.07 -24.49 -2.15
CA GLU A 121 5.62 -24.61 -2.17
C GLU A 121 5.01 -23.70 -1.11
N VAL A 122 3.82 -23.17 -1.40
CA VAL A 122 3.17 -22.16 -0.57
C VAL A 122 1.76 -22.59 -0.27
N ASN A 123 1.35 -22.46 0.99
CA ASN A 123 -0.01 -22.76 1.40
C ASN A 123 -1.03 -21.88 0.68
N ALA A 124 -2.12 -22.49 0.20
CA ALA A 124 -3.16 -21.81 -0.57
C ALA A 124 -3.75 -20.58 0.15
N TRP A 125 -3.96 -20.67 1.47
CA TRP A 125 -4.51 -19.56 2.26
C TRP A 125 -3.63 -18.29 2.19
N PHE A 126 -2.31 -18.43 2.09
CA PHE A 126 -1.41 -17.29 2.00
C PHE A 126 -1.39 -16.68 0.59
N ILE A 127 -1.53 -17.52 -0.44
CA ILE A 127 -1.72 -17.05 -1.82
C ILE A 127 -3.00 -16.24 -1.92
N GLU A 128 -4.10 -16.76 -1.38
CA GLU A 128 -5.38 -16.05 -1.37
C GLU A 128 -5.28 -14.70 -0.65
N PHE A 129 -4.54 -14.62 0.45
CA PHE A 129 -4.25 -13.35 1.11
C PHE A 129 -3.51 -12.37 0.19
N MET A 130 -2.46 -12.81 -0.52
CA MET A 130 -1.71 -11.94 -1.44
C MET A 130 -2.57 -11.50 -2.64
N GLU A 131 -3.47 -12.34 -3.13
CA GLU A 131 -4.43 -11.99 -4.19
C GLU A 131 -5.47 -10.97 -3.71
N ARG A 132 -6.01 -11.14 -2.50
CA ARG A 132 -6.93 -10.16 -1.89
C ARG A 132 -6.22 -8.83 -1.62
N ALA A 133 -4.99 -8.88 -1.10
CA ALA A 133 -4.13 -7.71 -0.92
C ALA A 133 -3.91 -6.97 -2.25
N ARG A 134 -3.65 -7.70 -3.34
CA ARG A 134 -3.53 -7.13 -4.69
C ARG A 134 -4.78 -6.37 -5.11
N ASN A 135 -5.97 -6.93 -4.86
CA ASN A 135 -7.22 -6.29 -5.23
C ASN A 135 -7.45 -4.98 -4.48
N VAL A 136 -7.20 -4.94 -3.18
CA VAL A 136 -7.33 -3.69 -2.39
C VAL A 136 -6.24 -2.67 -2.71
N LEU A 137 -5.00 -3.11 -2.97
CA LEU A 137 -3.89 -2.26 -3.39
C LEU A 137 -4.13 -1.62 -4.76
N ARG A 138 -4.84 -2.33 -5.65
CA ARG A 138 -5.21 -1.79 -6.97
C ARG A 138 -6.05 -0.53 -6.85
N GLU A 139 -6.97 -0.51 -5.89
CA GLU A 139 -7.88 0.62 -5.65
C GLU A 139 -7.25 1.70 -4.76
N ARG A 140 -6.49 1.29 -3.74
CA ARG A 140 -5.92 2.14 -2.70
C ARG A 140 -4.44 1.76 -2.46
N PRO A 141 -3.51 2.22 -3.32
CA PRO A 141 -2.11 1.81 -3.25
C PRO A 141 -1.36 2.45 -2.08
N CYS A 142 -1.55 1.93 -0.87
CA CYS A 142 -0.87 2.40 0.33
C CYS A 142 -0.66 1.27 1.34
N ALA A 143 0.35 1.38 2.20
CA ALA A 143 0.68 0.31 3.13
C ALA A 143 -0.41 0.01 4.17
N LYS A 144 -1.30 0.98 4.46
CA LYS A 144 -2.40 0.77 5.42
C LYS A 144 -3.38 -0.33 4.98
N VAL A 145 -3.57 -0.56 3.68
CA VAL A 145 -4.57 -1.55 3.21
C VAL A 145 -4.14 -2.99 3.41
N VAL A 146 -2.83 -3.27 3.40
CA VAL A 146 -2.32 -4.63 3.62
C VAL A 146 -2.33 -5.00 5.10
N ALA A 147 -2.47 -4.01 5.98
CA ALA A 147 -2.62 -4.17 7.43
C ALA A 147 -4.10 -4.07 7.88
N ASP A 148 -5.07 -4.12 6.96
CA ASP A 148 -6.49 -4.07 7.29
C ASP A 148 -6.89 -5.30 8.13
N PRO A 149 -7.46 -5.11 9.34
CA PRO A 149 -7.87 -6.22 10.19
C PRO A 149 -8.85 -7.19 9.53
N PHE A 150 -9.71 -6.73 8.62
CA PHE A 150 -10.65 -7.61 7.92
C PHE A 150 -9.93 -8.52 6.93
N LEU A 151 -8.97 -7.97 6.17
CA LEU A 151 -8.12 -8.73 5.25
C LEU A 151 -7.31 -9.80 6.01
N ILE A 152 -6.79 -9.44 7.19
CA ILE A 152 -6.02 -10.34 8.05
C ILE A 152 -6.92 -11.42 8.66
N ALA A 153 -8.09 -11.06 9.17
CA ALA A 153 -9.00 -12.00 9.84
C ALA A 153 -9.45 -13.13 8.91
N GLU A 154 -9.84 -12.81 7.67
CA GLU A 154 -10.26 -13.82 6.69
C GLU A 154 -9.13 -14.82 6.35
N CYS A 155 -7.89 -14.33 6.27
CA CYS A 155 -6.70 -15.14 6.03
C CYS A 155 -6.42 -16.09 7.20
N LEU A 156 -6.51 -15.58 8.44
CA LEU A 156 -6.31 -16.37 9.64
C LEU A 156 -7.42 -17.40 9.88
N GLU A 157 -8.65 -17.08 9.50
CA GLU A 157 -9.76 -18.02 9.54
C GLU A 157 -9.46 -19.26 8.68
N ALA A 158 -8.99 -19.07 7.44
CA ALA A 158 -8.58 -20.16 6.56
C ALA A 158 -7.39 -20.96 7.14
N ALA A 159 -6.37 -20.28 7.67
CA ALA A 159 -5.21 -20.93 8.29
C ALA A 159 -5.57 -21.73 9.56
N SER A 160 -6.61 -21.31 10.28
CA SER A 160 -7.04 -21.93 11.55
C SER A 160 -7.55 -23.37 11.39
N GLY A 161 -7.89 -23.78 10.17
CA GLY A 161 -8.31 -25.16 9.86
C GLY A 161 -7.21 -26.21 10.06
N CYS A 162 -5.93 -25.81 10.01
CA CYS A 162 -4.79 -26.70 10.15
C CYS A 162 -4.18 -26.64 11.56
N HIS A 163 -3.84 -27.79 12.14
CA HIS A 163 -3.21 -27.87 13.47
C HIS A 163 -1.83 -27.19 13.50
N THR A 164 -1.06 -27.27 12.41
CA THR A 164 0.28 -26.68 12.30
C THR A 164 0.21 -25.17 12.06
N CYS A 165 -0.69 -24.70 11.18
CA CYS A 165 -0.84 -23.26 10.91
C CYS A 165 -1.52 -22.50 12.05
N ARG A 166 -2.54 -23.06 12.72
CA ARG A 166 -3.31 -22.38 13.77
C ARG A 166 -2.48 -21.65 14.85
N PRO A 167 -1.44 -22.25 15.46
CA PRO A 167 -0.66 -21.57 16.50
C PRO A 167 0.30 -20.51 15.96
N SER A 168 0.77 -20.62 14.71
CA SER A 168 1.87 -19.81 14.18
C SER A 168 1.42 -18.72 13.21
N ALA A 169 0.31 -18.96 12.47
CA ALA A 169 -0.11 -18.10 11.37
C ALA A 169 -0.31 -16.65 11.78
N PHE A 170 -0.90 -16.40 12.96
CA PHE A 170 -1.07 -15.03 13.47
C PHE A 170 0.26 -14.31 13.63
N LEU A 171 1.24 -14.94 14.28
CA LEU A 171 2.53 -14.32 14.56
C LEU A 171 3.31 -14.08 13.26
N ASP A 172 3.45 -15.11 12.43
CA ASP A 172 4.20 -15.01 11.18
C ASP A 172 3.58 -13.99 10.23
N LEU A 173 2.26 -13.98 10.09
CA LEU A 173 1.56 -13.03 9.23
C LEU A 173 1.69 -11.59 9.76
N SER A 174 1.60 -11.40 11.08
CA SER A 174 1.75 -10.07 11.69
C SER A 174 3.16 -9.50 11.46
N VAL A 175 4.20 -10.31 11.65
CA VAL A 175 5.59 -9.92 11.38
C VAL A 175 5.78 -9.64 9.89
N PHE A 176 5.32 -10.52 9.02
CA PHE A 176 5.38 -10.32 7.57
C PHE A 176 4.74 -8.99 7.15
N ILE A 177 3.53 -8.70 7.61
CA ILE A 177 2.82 -7.47 7.23
C ILE A 177 3.55 -6.24 7.77
N ALA A 178 3.87 -6.22 9.06
CA ALA A 178 4.40 -5.02 9.73
C ALA A 178 5.84 -4.71 9.32
N GLU A 179 6.69 -5.72 9.19
CA GLU A 179 8.14 -5.54 8.98
C GLU A 179 8.56 -5.64 7.51
N HIS A 180 7.74 -6.28 6.66
CA HIS A 180 8.11 -6.53 5.26
C HIS A 180 7.09 -5.96 4.27
N PHE A 181 5.84 -6.42 4.27
CA PHE A 181 4.91 -6.09 3.19
C PHE A 181 4.52 -4.60 3.18
N ALA A 182 4.13 -4.04 4.34
CA ALA A 182 3.81 -2.62 4.46
C ALA A 182 5.02 -1.74 4.11
N VAL A 183 6.21 -2.14 4.56
CA VAL A 183 7.46 -1.42 4.30
C VAL A 183 7.79 -1.42 2.81
N GLU A 184 7.65 -2.56 2.12
CA GLU A 184 7.96 -2.66 0.70
C GLU A 184 6.95 -1.90 -0.17
N VAL A 185 5.67 -1.88 0.22
CA VAL A 185 4.66 -1.04 -0.42
C VAL A 185 5.05 0.44 -0.38
N GLU A 186 5.48 0.96 0.79
CA GLU A 186 5.93 2.35 0.89
C GLU A 186 7.18 2.63 0.05
N LYS A 187 8.18 1.74 0.08
CA LYS A 187 9.40 1.89 -0.72
C LYS A 187 9.08 1.97 -2.21
N VAL A 188 8.24 1.06 -2.71
CA VAL A 188 7.86 1.04 -4.13
C VAL A 188 7.12 2.33 -4.50
N ILE A 189 6.21 2.81 -3.66
CA ILE A 189 5.53 4.10 -3.88
C ILE A 189 6.53 5.25 -3.97
N ASP A 190 7.55 5.27 -3.11
CA ASP A 190 8.57 6.32 -3.09
C ASP A 190 9.46 6.32 -4.34
N THR A 191 9.52 5.22 -5.10
CA THR A 191 10.20 5.18 -6.41
C THR A 191 9.36 5.74 -7.56
N VAL A 192 8.05 5.92 -7.38
CA VAL A 192 7.16 6.41 -8.42
C VAL A 192 7.21 7.94 -8.46
N GLU A 193 7.65 8.50 -9.58
CA GLU A 193 7.74 9.95 -9.75
C GLU A 193 6.35 10.62 -9.87
N LEU A 194 6.18 11.72 -9.14
CA LEU A 194 5.04 12.63 -9.27
C LEU A 194 5.37 13.75 -10.25
N ASP A 195 4.88 13.60 -11.49
CA ASP A 195 5.15 14.47 -12.64
C ASP A 195 4.30 15.77 -12.66
N ILE A 196 4.21 16.48 -11.53
CA ILE A 196 3.37 17.68 -11.38
C ILE A 196 4.24 18.95 -11.18
N PRO A 197 4.09 19.98 -12.03
CA PRO A 197 4.80 21.24 -11.89
C PRO A 197 4.03 22.17 -10.94
N PHE A 198 4.60 22.41 -9.75
CA PHE A 198 4.07 23.29 -8.72
C PHE A 198 4.42 24.77 -8.95
#